data_AF-A0A9Q8HNA8-F1
#
_entry.id   AF-A0A9Q8HNA8-F1
#
_cell.length_a   1.000
_cell.length_b   1.000
_cell.length_c   1.000
_cell.angle_alpha   90.00
_cell.angle_beta   90.00
_cell.angle_gamma   90.00
#
_symmetry.space_group_name_H-M   'P 1'
#
loop_
_entity.id
_entity.type
_entity.pdbx_description
1 polymer ?
#
loop_
_entity_poly.entity_id
_entity_poly.type
_entity_poly.pdbx_seq_one_letter_code
_entity_poly.pdbx_strand_id
1 'polypeptide(L)'
;SGPKPINILKSLLLEKGFEVELYKSPMDEILSLPDDEQVEIIRNEYAAKRPIYELISRYDLVINVANVNSSTGQRIIWQATKGTPDIPFYVHELPCIFVSVQCPFHLADVPQVKTYINTYDGKEITLKLLVEKLMGESEFKGVSPIDAYCGFGDTYI
;
A
#
# COMPACT_ATOMS: atom_id res chain seq x y z
N SER A 1 -21.12 2.47 4.25
CA SER A 1 -19.73 2.30 3.79
C SER A 1 -19.16 1.10 4.52
N GLY A 2 -18.71 0.05 3.84
CA GLY A 2 -18.09 -1.10 4.50
C GLY A 2 -16.71 -0.76 5.12
N PRO A 3 -16.12 -1.69 5.89
CA PRO A 3 -14.77 -1.50 6.42
C PRO A 3 -13.74 -1.29 5.30
N LYS A 4 -12.74 -0.43 5.52
CA LYS A 4 -11.65 -0.21 4.56
C LYS A 4 -10.84 -1.52 4.38
N PRO A 5 -10.42 -1.88 3.15
CA PRO A 5 -9.62 -3.09 2.89
C PRO A 5 -8.41 -3.26 3.80
N ILE A 6 -7.69 -2.16 4.09
CA ILE A 6 -6.51 -2.18 4.98
C ILE A 6 -6.85 -2.60 6.42
N ASN A 7 -8.04 -2.25 6.92
CA ASN A 7 -8.49 -2.65 8.26
C ASN A 7 -8.88 -4.13 8.31
N ILE A 8 -9.52 -4.62 7.25
CA ILE A 8 -9.85 -6.05 7.12
C ILE A 8 -8.56 -6.87 7.07
N LEU A 9 -7.59 -6.45 6.24
CA LEU A 9 -6.31 -7.14 6.11
C LEU A 9 -5.54 -7.16 7.44
N LYS A 10 -5.54 -6.04 8.19
CA LYS A 10 -4.97 -5.99 9.53
C LYS A 10 -5.58 -7.05 10.45
N SER A 11 -6.90 -7.09 10.55
CA SER A 11 -7.59 -8.05 11.43
C SER A 11 -7.24 -9.50 11.06
N LEU A 12 -7.26 -9.83 9.77
CA LEU A 12 -6.93 -11.18 9.30
C LEU A 12 -5.49 -11.57 9.60
N LEU A 13 -4.52 -10.65 9.46
CA LEU A 13 -3.13 -10.91 9.78
C LEU A 13 -2.90 -11.06 11.29
N LEU A 14 -3.59 -10.27 12.12
CA LEU A 14 -3.58 -10.44 13.58
C LEU A 14 -4.13 -11.81 13.98
N GLU A 15 -5.20 -12.29 13.34
CA GLU A 15 -5.76 -13.63 13.57
C GLU A 15 -4.78 -14.76 13.19
N LYS A 16 -3.89 -14.51 12.22
CA LYS A 16 -2.81 -15.43 11.86
C LYS A 16 -1.58 -15.33 12.78
N GLY A 17 -1.60 -14.44 13.78
CA GLY A 17 -0.56 -14.31 14.79
C GLY A 17 0.56 -13.33 14.44
N PHE A 18 0.41 -12.51 13.39
CA PHE A 18 1.38 -11.45 13.08
C PHE A 18 1.18 -10.22 13.96
N GLU A 19 2.26 -9.51 14.23
CA GLU A 19 2.21 -8.15 14.77
C GLU A 19 2.04 -7.16 13.61
N VAL A 20 0.95 -6.38 13.64
CA VAL A 20 0.59 -5.51 12.50
C VAL A 20 0.37 -4.07 12.94
N GLU A 21 1.19 -3.17 12.43
CA GLU A 21 1.04 -1.72 12.56
C GLU A 21 0.48 -1.13 11.26
N LEU A 22 -0.49 -0.23 11.38
CA LEU A 22 -0.94 0.57 10.22
C LEU A 22 -0.14 1.86 10.18
N TYR A 23 0.51 2.11 9.06
CA TYR A 23 1.08 3.42 8.80
C TYR A 23 -0.04 4.46 8.78
N LYS A 24 0.12 5.50 9.59
CA LYS A 24 -0.71 6.70 9.55
C LYS A 24 0.10 7.78 8.86
N SER A 25 -0.44 8.35 7.79
CA SER A 25 0.19 9.49 7.14
C SER A 25 0.13 10.68 8.10
N PRO A 26 1.26 11.30 8.42
CA PRO A 26 1.28 12.56 9.17
C PRO A 26 0.38 13.61 8.51
N MET A 27 0.25 13.61 7.18
CA MET A 27 -0.63 14.52 6.46
C MET A 27 -2.11 14.30 6.80
N ASP A 28 -2.56 13.06 7.03
CA ASP A 28 -3.94 12.78 7.42
C ASP A 28 -4.25 13.38 8.80
N GLU A 29 -3.28 13.36 9.72
CA GLU A 29 -3.40 13.97 11.04
C GLU A 29 -3.37 15.50 10.93
N ILE A 30 -2.48 16.05 10.10
CA ILE A 30 -2.37 17.50 9.91
C ILE A 30 -3.63 18.08 9.27
N LEU A 31 -4.18 17.44 8.24
CA LEU A 31 -5.42 17.87 7.57
C LEU A 31 -6.65 17.84 8.48
N SER A 32 -6.56 17.24 9.67
CA SER A 32 -7.61 17.27 10.69
C SER A 32 -7.53 18.47 11.64
N LEU A 33 -6.46 19.29 11.55
CA LEU A 33 -6.23 20.47 12.37
C LEU A 33 -6.75 21.77 11.70
N PRO A 34 -6.93 22.87 12.45
CA PRO A 34 -7.28 24.18 11.89
C PRO A 34 -6.22 24.72 10.89
N ASP A 35 -6.66 25.50 9.89
CA ASP A 35 -5.86 25.92 8.72
C ASP A 35 -4.56 26.69 9.08
N ASP A 36 -4.57 27.45 10.18
CA ASP A 36 -3.43 28.23 10.65
C ASP A 36 -2.33 27.36 11.28
N GLU A 37 -2.71 26.26 11.94
CA GLU A 37 -1.77 25.27 12.50
C GLU A 37 -1.24 24.30 11.43
N GLN A 38 -2.03 24.02 10.38
CA GLN A 38 -1.62 23.14 9.28
C GLN A 38 -0.33 23.61 8.59
N VAL A 39 -0.19 24.91 8.31
CA VAL A 39 0.93 25.43 7.51
C VAL A 39 2.28 25.23 8.19
N GLU A 40 2.34 25.43 9.51
CA GLU A 40 3.58 25.30 10.27
C GLU A 40 3.99 23.83 10.46
N ILE A 41 3.02 22.96 10.74
CA ILE A 41 3.27 21.52 10.95
C ILE A 41 3.63 20.84 9.63
N ILE A 42 2.95 21.17 8.51
CA ILE A 42 3.32 20.68 7.17
C ILE A 42 4.78 21.03 6.90
N ARG A 43 5.20 22.28 7.14
CA ARG A 43 6.58 22.71 6.85
C ARG A 43 7.62 21.94 7.65
N ASN A 44 7.34 21.65 8.92
CA ASN A 44 8.24 20.93 9.81
C ASN A 44 8.30 19.42 9.49
N GLU A 45 7.16 18.78 9.25
CA GLU A 45 7.11 17.37 8.85
C GLU A 45 7.77 17.16 7.47
N TYR A 46 7.63 18.12 6.56
CA TYR A 46 8.27 18.10 5.24
C TYR A 46 9.80 18.26 5.27
N ALA A 47 10.36 18.65 6.42
CA ALA A 47 11.80 18.74 6.67
C ALA A 47 12.34 17.51 7.42
N ALA A 48 11.48 16.75 8.09
CA ALA A 48 11.84 15.55 8.83
C ALA A 48 12.16 14.40 7.85
N LYS A 49 13.44 14.16 7.60
CA LYS A 49 13.89 12.93 6.94
C LYS A 49 13.84 11.80 7.96
N ARG A 50 12.95 10.83 7.77
CA ARG A 50 12.97 9.60 8.58
C ARG A 50 14.08 8.68 8.04
N PRO A 51 15.08 8.32 8.84
CA PRO A 51 16.14 7.44 8.36
C PRO A 51 15.59 6.06 8.06
N ILE A 52 15.99 5.47 6.93
CA ILE A 52 15.56 4.13 6.51
C ILE A 52 15.82 3.06 7.57
N TYR A 53 16.86 3.25 8.39
CA TYR A 53 17.21 2.36 9.51
C TYR A 53 16.03 2.12 10.47
N GLU A 54 15.21 3.13 10.74
CA GLU A 54 14.03 2.99 11.61
C GLU A 54 12.98 2.05 11.01
N LEU A 55 12.87 1.99 9.68
CA LEU A 55 11.93 1.10 9.01
C LEU A 55 12.43 -0.34 9.05
N ILE A 56 13.67 -0.58 8.62
CA ILE A 56 14.26 -1.93 8.54
C ILE A 56 14.53 -2.57 9.91
N SER A 57 14.67 -1.77 10.96
CA SER A 57 14.87 -2.30 12.33
C SER A 57 13.56 -2.65 13.03
N ARG A 58 12.43 -2.13 12.54
CA ARG A 58 11.10 -2.34 13.16
C ARG A 58 10.22 -3.32 12.40
N TYR A 59 10.37 -3.42 11.07
CA TYR A 59 9.53 -4.25 10.22
C TYR A 59 10.37 -5.22 9.38
N ASP A 60 9.86 -6.42 9.21
CA ASP A 60 10.41 -7.47 8.35
C ASP A 60 9.70 -7.55 6.99
N LEU A 61 8.48 -7.00 6.88
CA LEU A 61 7.65 -6.96 5.69
C LEU A 61 6.78 -5.70 5.68
N VAL A 62 6.64 -5.08 4.50
CA VAL A 62 5.64 -4.03 4.27
C VAL A 62 4.65 -4.47 3.19
N ILE A 63 3.36 -4.34 3.50
CA ILE A 63 2.26 -4.59 2.55
C ILE A 63 1.58 -3.26 2.22
N ASN A 64 1.78 -2.79 0.99
CA ASN A 64 1.10 -1.62 0.46
C ASN A 64 -0.27 -2.03 -0.08
N VAL A 65 -1.34 -1.35 0.34
CA VAL A 65 -2.72 -1.64 -0.08
C VAL A 65 -3.30 -0.44 -0.81
N ALA A 66 -3.31 -0.49 -2.15
CA ALA A 66 -3.85 0.58 -2.97
C ALA A 66 -5.34 0.35 -3.24
N ASN A 67 -6.18 1.25 -2.72
CA ASN A 67 -7.63 1.18 -2.86
C ASN A 67 -8.18 2.48 -3.46
N VAL A 68 -8.02 2.64 -4.77
CA VAL A 68 -8.44 3.85 -5.51
C VAL A 68 -9.82 3.62 -6.10
N ASN A 69 -10.81 4.41 -5.64
CA ASN A 69 -12.18 4.30 -6.12
C ASN A 69 -12.29 4.66 -7.60
N SER A 70 -13.28 4.08 -8.28
CA SER A 70 -13.57 4.39 -9.68
C SER A 70 -13.97 5.84 -9.87
N SER A 71 -13.17 6.56 -10.65
CA SER A 71 -13.40 7.95 -11.06
C SER A 71 -12.87 8.15 -12.49
N THR A 72 -12.81 9.40 -12.99
CA THR A 72 -12.24 9.71 -14.31
C THR A 72 -10.76 9.29 -14.44
N GLY A 73 -10.04 9.18 -13.32
CA GLY A 73 -8.72 8.56 -13.24
C GLY A 73 -8.63 7.63 -12.03
N GLN A 74 -8.07 6.43 -12.22
CA GLN A 74 -7.80 5.47 -11.13
C GLN A 74 -6.29 5.28 -10.97
N ARG A 75 -5.58 6.40 -10.75
CA ARG A 75 -4.13 6.45 -10.54
C ARG A 75 -3.85 6.69 -9.06
N ILE A 76 -2.70 6.21 -8.59
CA ILE A 76 -2.26 6.52 -7.24
C ILE A 76 -1.87 8.00 -7.19
N ILE A 77 -2.39 8.71 -6.19
CA ILE A 77 -2.02 10.10 -5.91
C ILE A 77 -1.26 10.10 -4.58
N TRP A 78 0.05 10.30 -4.67
CA TRP A 78 0.91 10.47 -3.51
C TRP A 78 0.75 11.90 -2.99
N GLN A 79 0.11 12.07 -1.83
CA GLN A 79 -0.17 13.39 -1.25
C GLN A 79 1.12 14.09 -0.77
N ALA A 80 2.12 13.32 -0.35
CA ALA A 80 3.42 13.83 0.04
C ALA A 80 4.45 13.59 -1.08
N THR A 81 5.26 14.61 -1.40
CA THR A 81 6.27 14.48 -2.48
C THR A 81 7.63 13.97 -2.00
N LYS A 82 7.81 13.72 -0.69
CA LYS A 82 9.13 13.45 -0.08
C LYS A 82 9.22 12.12 0.68
N GLY A 83 9.08 11.00 -0.03
CA GLY A 83 9.54 9.69 0.48
C GLY A 83 8.92 9.29 1.82
N THR A 84 7.63 9.55 1.99
CA THR A 84 6.87 9.01 3.12
C THR A 84 6.64 7.50 2.90
N PRO A 85 6.53 6.69 3.98
CA PRO A 85 6.40 5.23 3.87
C PRO A 85 5.23 4.70 3.03
N ASP A 86 4.22 5.51 2.71
CA ASP A 86 3.17 5.16 1.74
C ASP A 86 3.73 5.01 0.31
N ILE A 87 4.81 5.70 -0.03
CA ILE A 87 5.54 5.49 -1.29
C ILE A 87 6.55 4.36 -1.07
N PRO A 88 6.53 3.27 -1.87
CA PRO A 88 7.42 2.14 -1.69
C PRO A 88 8.84 2.42 -2.22
N PHE A 89 9.55 3.39 -1.63
CA PHE A 89 10.95 3.70 -1.96
C PHE A 89 11.94 2.70 -1.34
N TYR A 90 11.49 1.94 -0.35
CA TYR A 90 12.27 1.00 0.47
C TYR A 90 12.26 -0.45 -0.07
N VAL A 91 11.83 -0.67 -1.31
CA VAL A 91 11.72 -2.00 -1.96
C VAL A 91 13.05 -2.77 -2.10
N HIS A 92 14.18 -2.11 -1.89
CA HIS A 92 15.50 -2.74 -1.86
C HIS A 92 16.03 -2.97 -0.44
N GLU A 93 15.36 -2.42 0.57
CA GLU A 93 15.82 -2.38 1.96
C GLU A 93 15.13 -3.44 2.81
N LEU A 94 13.87 -3.76 2.48
CA LEU A 94 13.11 -4.86 3.08
C LEU A 94 12.10 -5.47 2.10
N PRO A 95 11.64 -6.72 2.33
CA PRO A 95 10.54 -7.32 1.57
C PRO A 95 9.30 -6.44 1.50
N CYS A 96 8.76 -6.30 0.29
CA CYS A 96 7.57 -5.48 0.03
C CYS A 96 6.59 -6.25 -0.85
N ILE A 97 5.31 -6.21 -0.48
CA ILE A 97 4.20 -6.70 -1.30
C ILE A 97 3.31 -5.52 -1.63
N PHE A 98 2.95 -5.38 -2.89
CA PHE A 98 1.98 -4.40 -3.34
C PHE A 98 0.67 -5.09 -3.71
N VAL A 99 -0.40 -4.73 -3.01
CA VAL A 99 -1.74 -5.27 -3.21
C VAL A 99 -2.61 -4.19 -3.83
N SER A 100 -3.04 -4.43 -5.05
CA SER A 100 -3.94 -3.55 -5.76
C SER A 100 -5.39 -4.00 -5.62
N VAL A 101 -6.21 -3.12 -5.06
CA VAL A 101 -7.63 -3.32 -4.79
C VAL A 101 -8.44 -2.49 -5.78
N GLN A 102 -9.45 -3.10 -6.40
CA GLN A 102 -10.34 -2.51 -7.42
C GLN A 102 -9.70 -2.26 -8.81
N CYS A 103 -8.61 -1.50 -8.88
CA CYS A 103 -7.95 -1.15 -10.14
C CYS A 103 -6.79 -2.12 -10.44
N PRO A 104 -6.69 -2.74 -11.62
CA PRO A 104 -5.64 -3.72 -11.87
C PRO A 104 -4.34 -3.13 -12.46
N PHE A 105 -4.25 -1.80 -12.59
CA PHE A 105 -3.21 -1.08 -13.34
C PHE A 105 -2.25 -0.25 -12.46
N HIS A 106 -2.30 -0.40 -11.13
CA HIS A 106 -1.47 0.38 -10.23
C HIS A 106 0.04 0.09 -10.38
N LEU A 107 0.42 -1.03 -10.99
CA LEU A 107 1.83 -1.35 -11.27
C LEU A 107 2.52 -0.25 -12.09
N ALA A 108 1.79 0.46 -12.97
CA ALA A 108 2.32 1.60 -13.70
C ALA A 108 2.75 2.79 -12.80
N ASP A 109 2.22 2.88 -11.58
CA ASP A 109 2.57 3.91 -10.59
C ASP A 109 3.65 3.46 -9.61
N VAL A 110 3.93 2.15 -9.55
CA VAL A 110 4.91 1.53 -8.65
C VAL A 110 5.76 0.46 -9.36
N PRO A 111 6.37 0.75 -10.53
CA PRO A 111 7.06 -0.25 -11.34
C PRO A 111 8.21 -0.96 -10.60
N GLN A 112 8.76 -0.34 -9.56
CA GLN A 112 9.87 -0.88 -8.77
C GLN A 112 9.48 -2.02 -7.80
N VAL A 113 8.19 -2.32 -7.62
CA VAL A 113 7.76 -3.35 -6.66
C VAL A 113 7.99 -4.75 -7.23
N LYS A 114 8.66 -5.61 -6.45
CA LYS A 114 9.04 -6.97 -6.88
C LYS A 114 7.94 -8.01 -6.71
N THR A 115 6.95 -7.72 -5.87
CA THR A 115 5.79 -8.58 -5.64
C THR A 115 4.52 -7.77 -5.76
N TYR A 116 3.76 -7.99 -6.82
CA TYR A 116 2.51 -7.28 -7.10
C TYR A 116 1.33 -8.25 -7.20
N ILE A 117 0.24 -7.97 -6.50
CA ILE A 117 -0.96 -8.82 -6.44
C ILE A 117 -2.20 -7.97 -6.76
N ASN A 118 -2.98 -8.40 -7.76
CA ASN A 118 -4.30 -7.86 -8.02
C ASN A 118 -5.38 -8.66 -7.29
N THR A 119 -6.19 -8.01 -6.46
CA THR A 119 -7.39 -8.63 -5.84
C THR A 119 -8.68 -8.29 -6.58
N TYR A 120 -8.66 -7.29 -7.47
CA TYR A 120 -9.80 -6.80 -8.29
C TYR A 120 -11.01 -6.27 -7.52
N ASP A 121 -11.21 -6.65 -6.25
CA ASP A 121 -12.14 -6.01 -5.32
C ASP A 121 -11.59 -6.03 -3.88
N GLY A 122 -12.23 -5.25 -3.00
CA GLY A 122 -11.88 -5.12 -1.59
C GLY A 122 -12.84 -5.84 -0.65
N LYS A 123 -13.54 -6.88 -1.13
CA LYS A 123 -14.48 -7.63 -0.29
C LYS A 123 -13.73 -8.45 0.75
N GLU A 124 -14.36 -8.66 1.90
CA GLU A 124 -13.78 -9.41 3.01
C GLU A 124 -13.36 -10.83 2.60
N ILE A 125 -14.19 -11.53 1.83
CA ILE A 125 -13.87 -12.87 1.32
C ILE A 125 -12.62 -12.87 0.42
N THR A 126 -12.45 -11.86 -0.42
CA THR A 126 -11.30 -11.73 -1.32
C THR A 126 -10.02 -11.49 -0.53
N LEU A 127 -10.08 -10.63 0.49
CA LEU A 127 -8.93 -10.33 1.35
C LEU A 127 -8.59 -11.51 2.28
N LYS A 128 -9.60 -12.28 2.72
CA LYS A 128 -9.36 -13.55 3.43
C LYS A 128 -8.59 -14.54 2.56
N LEU A 129 -9.04 -14.74 1.32
CA LEU A 129 -8.34 -15.61 0.36
C LEU A 129 -6.94 -15.09 0.02
N LEU A 130 -6.74 -13.77 -0.02
CA LEU A 130 -5.40 -13.18 -0.16
C LEU A 130 -4.49 -13.63 1.00
N VAL A 131 -4.94 -13.50 2.25
CA VAL A 131 -4.16 -13.91 3.42
C VAL A 131 -3.88 -15.41 3.39
N GLU A 132 -4.86 -16.27 3.12
CA GLU A 132 -4.65 -17.72 2.98
C GLU A 132 -3.56 -18.03 1.94
N LYS A 133 -3.51 -17.29 0.83
CA LYS A 133 -2.48 -17.45 -0.20
C LYS A 133 -1.11 -16.95 0.23
N LEU A 134 -1.05 -15.82 0.93
CA LEU A 134 0.19 -15.31 1.50
C LEU A 134 0.77 -16.27 2.55
N MET A 135 -0.10 -16.97 3.29
CA MET A 135 0.28 -18.01 4.25
C MET A 135 0.67 -19.35 3.61
N GLY A 136 0.52 -19.51 2.29
CA GLY A 136 0.76 -20.77 1.59
C GLY A 136 -0.30 -21.85 1.85
N GLU A 137 -1.44 -21.48 2.44
CA GLU A 137 -2.58 -22.38 2.69
C GLU A 137 -3.38 -22.65 1.41
N SER A 138 -3.22 -21.78 0.41
CA SER A 138 -3.89 -21.87 -0.90
C SER A 138 -2.99 -21.33 -2.00
N GLU A 139 -3.04 -21.90 -3.21
CA GLU A 139 -2.27 -21.40 -4.35
C GLU A 139 -2.95 -20.22 -5.06
N PHE A 140 -2.16 -19.33 -5.68
CA PHE A 140 -2.69 -18.35 -6.64
C PHE A 140 -3.12 -19.04 -7.93
N LYS A 141 -4.40 -18.90 -8.30
CA LYS A 141 -4.99 -19.54 -9.50
C LYS A 141 -5.52 -18.52 -10.51
N GLY A 142 -5.45 -17.23 -10.19
CA GLY A 142 -5.97 -16.17 -11.03
C GLY A 142 -5.10 -15.98 -12.26
N VAL A 143 -5.73 -15.89 -13.42
CA VAL A 143 -5.10 -15.39 -14.65
C VAL A 143 -5.64 -14.00 -14.89
N SER A 144 -4.75 -13.01 -14.99
CA SER A 144 -5.15 -11.63 -15.23
C SER A 144 -5.93 -11.52 -16.54
N PRO A 145 -7.16 -10.98 -16.55
CA PRO A 145 -7.95 -10.81 -17.77
C PRO A 145 -7.50 -9.61 -18.61
N ILE A 146 -6.51 -8.85 -18.11
CA ILE A 146 -5.96 -7.63 -18.71
C ILE A 146 -4.43 -7.68 -18.63
N ASP A 147 -3.76 -6.81 -19.40
CA ASP A 147 -2.34 -6.54 -19.24
C ASP A 147 -2.10 -5.58 -18.06
N ALA A 148 -1.68 -6.12 -16.91
CA ALA A 148 -1.41 -5.33 -15.70
C ALA A 148 -0.12 -4.50 -15.81
N TYR A 149 0.73 -4.80 -16.79
CA TYR A 149 1.99 -4.10 -17.07
C TYR A 149 1.74 -2.84 -17.93
N CYS A 150 0.54 -2.70 -18.51
CA CYS A 150 0.13 -1.58 -19.35
C CYS A 150 1.09 -1.30 -20.53
N GLY A 151 1.83 -2.32 -21.00
CA GLY A 151 2.88 -2.19 -22.01
C GLY A 151 4.10 -1.37 -21.59
N PHE A 152 4.28 -1.05 -20.31
CA PHE A 152 5.44 -0.27 -19.83
C PHE A 152 6.64 -1.18 -19.57
N GLY A 153 7.78 -0.90 -20.21
CA GLY A 153 8.97 -1.74 -20.12
C GLY A 153 9.61 -1.81 -18.73
N ASP A 154 9.44 -0.77 -17.91
CA ASP A 154 9.95 -0.69 -16.54
C ASP A 154 9.15 -1.51 -15.51
N THR A 155 7.98 -2.04 -15.90
CA THR A 155 7.18 -2.93 -15.04
C THR A 155 7.63 -4.39 -15.13
N TYR A 156 8.59 -4.72 -16.00
CA TYR A 156 9.22 -6.04 -16.11
C TYR A 156 10.60 -5.99 -15.41
N ILE A 157 10.63 -6.30 -14.11
CA ILE A 157 11.85 -6.28 -13.28
C ILE A 157 12.31 -7.66 -12.83
#